data_AF-A0A3G2G968-F1
#
_entry.id   AF-A0A3G2G968-F1
#
_cell.length_a   1.000
_cell.length_b   1.000
_cell.length_c   1.000
_cell.angle_alpha   90.00
_cell.angle_beta   90.00
_cell.angle_gamma   90.00
#
_symmetry.space_group_name_H-M   'P 1'
#
loop_
_entity.id
_entity.type
_entity.pdbx_description
1 polymer ?
#
loop_
_entity_poly.entity_id
_entity_poly.type
_entity_poly.pdbx_seq_one_letter_code
_entity_poly.pdbx_strand_id
1 'polypeptide(L)'
;MQAFNGIISNNALTWEPANNWDVVTNTQLNPNKYVLTIPGFGWYNCDKFFNYPDPKTTITANVPAGYGSASQIFILTKNIPNALGTTYGKFPVGMQCYLIFVTENNGNFMWIIKEQTLTANHTIYFELKDAKVGKNADFVSNITQLN
;
A
#
# COMPACT_ATOMS: atom_id res chain seq x y z
N MET A 1 -26.55 4.43 -11.08
CA MET A 1 -25.23 4.09 -10.49
C MET A 1 -25.48 3.11 -9.35
N GLN A 2 -24.70 2.04 -9.26
CA GLN A 2 -24.84 0.97 -8.25
C GLN A 2 -23.47 0.80 -7.60
N ALA A 3 -23.42 0.87 -6.26
CA ALA A 3 -22.20 0.61 -5.50
C ALA A 3 -21.98 -0.90 -5.32
N PHE A 4 -20.73 -1.33 -5.14
CA PHE A 4 -20.36 -2.74 -4.97
C PHE A 4 -19.43 -2.89 -3.75
N ASN A 5 -19.62 -3.96 -2.99
CA ASN A 5 -18.73 -4.39 -1.92
C ASN A 5 -17.76 -5.46 -2.46
N GLY A 6 -16.50 -5.39 -2.03
CA GLY A 6 -15.54 -6.46 -2.25
C GLY A 6 -15.73 -7.55 -1.20
N ILE A 7 -16.00 -8.78 -1.64
CA ILE A 7 -16.11 -9.96 -0.77
C ILE A 7 -15.04 -10.95 -1.17
N ILE A 8 -14.27 -11.46 -0.20
CA ILE A 8 -13.29 -12.51 -0.46
C ILE A 8 -13.89 -13.86 -0.06
N SER A 9 -13.97 -14.76 -1.04
CA SER A 9 -14.36 -16.16 -0.86
C SER A 9 -13.41 -17.06 -1.65
N ASN A 10 -12.95 -18.16 -1.05
CA ASN A 10 -11.99 -19.09 -1.67
C ASN A 10 -10.75 -18.41 -2.28
N ASN A 11 -10.16 -17.43 -1.59
CA ASN A 11 -9.03 -16.62 -2.05
C ASN A 11 -9.27 -15.80 -3.33
N ALA A 12 -10.52 -15.59 -3.73
CA ALA A 12 -10.88 -14.73 -4.85
C ALA A 12 -11.72 -13.55 -4.36
N LEU A 13 -11.38 -12.34 -4.82
CA LEU A 13 -12.20 -11.15 -4.64
C LEU A 13 -13.37 -11.20 -5.63
N THR A 14 -14.59 -11.16 -5.11
CA THR A 14 -15.84 -11.04 -5.87
C THR A 14 -16.54 -9.73 -5.53
N TRP A 15 -17.07 -9.04 -6.54
CA TRP A 15 -17.81 -7.79 -6.36
C TRP A 15 -19.31 -8.07 -6.30
N GLU A 16 -19.94 -7.74 -5.18
CA GLU A 16 -21.39 -7.89 -4.99
C GLU A 16 -22.08 -6.53 -4.81
N PRO A 17 -23.32 -6.35 -5.30
CA PRO A 17 -24.10 -5.14 -5.08
C PRO A 17 -24.17 -4.70 -3.61
N ALA A 18 -23.83 -3.45 -3.33
CA ALA A 18 -23.96 -2.87 -1.99
C ALA A 18 -25.42 -2.49 -1.72
N ASN A 19 -25.94 -2.92 -0.57
CA ASN A 19 -27.32 -2.63 -0.15
C ASN A 19 -27.49 -1.21 0.42
N ASN A 20 -26.42 -0.62 0.97
CA ASN A 20 -26.40 0.74 1.51
C ASN A 20 -25.16 1.48 0.99
N TRP A 21 -25.32 2.71 0.52
CA TRP A 21 -24.21 3.57 0.07
C TRP A 21 -24.61 5.05 0.15
N ASP A 22 -23.68 5.90 0.57
CA ASP A 22 -23.86 7.36 0.62
C ASP A 22 -23.28 8.01 -0.64
N VAL A 23 -23.99 8.99 -1.20
CA VAL A 23 -23.53 9.77 -2.37
C VAL A 23 -23.07 11.15 -1.91
N VAL A 24 -21.76 11.33 -1.83
CA VAL A 24 -21.16 12.64 -1.55
C VAL A 24 -20.77 13.31 -2.86
N THR A 25 -21.52 14.35 -3.28
CA THR A 25 -21.21 15.10 -4.49
C THR A 25 -20.21 16.22 -4.19
N ASN A 26 -18.92 15.92 -4.27
CA ASN A 26 -17.89 16.94 -4.47
C ASN A 26 -17.24 16.72 -5.85
N THR A 27 -17.58 17.61 -6.78
CA THR A 27 -17.16 17.61 -8.18
C THR A 27 -15.67 17.91 -8.28
N GLN A 28 -14.78 16.91 -8.09
CA GLN A 28 -13.44 16.78 -8.71
C GLN A 28 -12.58 15.60 -8.18
N LEU A 29 -13.18 14.54 -7.64
CA LEU A 29 -12.43 13.36 -7.20
C LEU A 29 -13.09 12.09 -7.73
N ASN A 30 -12.31 11.24 -8.39
CA ASN A 30 -12.70 9.87 -8.72
C ASN A 30 -13.40 9.24 -7.50
N PRO A 31 -14.70 8.90 -7.57
CA PRO A 31 -15.55 8.72 -6.38
C PRO A 31 -15.25 7.48 -5.53
N ASN A 32 -14.33 6.61 -5.94
CA ASN A 32 -14.02 5.35 -5.25
C ASN A 32 -12.56 5.33 -4.79
N LYS A 33 -12.17 6.24 -3.89
CA LYS A 33 -10.82 6.21 -3.27
C LYS A 33 -10.93 6.02 -1.77
N TYR A 34 -10.23 5.01 -1.25
CA TYR A 34 -9.92 4.94 0.18
C TYR A 34 -8.87 6.01 0.49
N VAL A 35 -9.26 7.02 1.26
CA VAL A 35 -8.33 8.02 1.77
C VAL A 35 -7.83 7.55 3.12
N LEU A 36 -6.51 7.55 3.26
CA LEU A 36 -5.81 7.10 4.44
C LEU A 36 -4.92 8.24 4.92
N THR A 37 -5.16 8.70 6.15
CA THR A 37 -4.33 9.71 6.80
C THR A 37 -3.50 9.02 7.87
N ILE A 38 -2.17 9.05 7.71
CA ILE A 38 -1.24 8.49 8.69
C ILE A 38 -0.52 9.68 9.36
N PRO A 39 -0.88 10.03 10.60
CA PRO A 39 -0.29 11.17 11.28
C PRO A 39 1.21 10.94 11.53
N GLY A 40 1.98 12.02 11.53
CA GLY A 40 3.42 11.99 11.76
C GLY A 40 4.26 11.69 10.50
N PHE A 41 3.68 11.24 9.40
CA PHE A 41 4.40 11.01 8.14
C PHE A 41 4.30 12.19 7.19
N GLY A 42 5.41 12.47 6.50
CA GLY A 42 5.48 13.42 5.38
C GLY A 42 5.35 12.70 4.03
N TRP A 43 5.14 13.49 2.98
CA TRP A 43 5.20 12.96 1.63
C TRP A 43 6.65 12.67 1.23
N TYR A 44 6.91 11.44 0.80
CA TYR A 44 8.20 11.00 0.31
C TYR A 44 8.06 10.33 -1.05
N ASN A 45 9.00 10.58 -1.96
CA ASN A 45 9.00 9.97 -3.28
C ASN A 45 10.43 9.72 -3.82
N CYS A 46 10.51 9.01 -4.94
CA CYS A 46 11.78 8.64 -5.56
C CYS A 46 12.61 9.84 -6.04
N ASP A 47 12.02 11.02 -6.25
CA ASP A 47 12.73 12.21 -6.75
C ASP A 47 13.82 12.67 -5.80
N LYS A 48 13.71 12.31 -4.50
CA LYS A 48 14.80 12.47 -3.52
C LYS A 48 16.13 11.87 -4.00
N PHE A 49 16.08 10.86 -4.86
CA PHE A 49 17.22 10.12 -5.38
C PHE A 49 17.59 10.47 -6.82
N PHE A 50 17.04 11.57 -7.38
CA PHE A 50 17.33 11.98 -8.75
C PHE A 50 18.85 12.13 -9.00
N ASN A 51 19.55 12.81 -8.08
CA ASN A 51 21.01 12.99 -8.13
C ASN A 51 21.81 11.92 -7.37
N TYR A 52 21.17 10.82 -6.94
CA TYR A 52 21.88 9.78 -6.19
C TYR A 52 22.85 9.03 -7.12
N PRO A 53 24.16 9.01 -6.82
CA PRO A 53 25.17 8.54 -7.76
C PRO A 53 25.17 7.02 -7.93
N ASP A 54 24.80 6.25 -6.90
CA ASP A 54 24.88 4.79 -6.96
C ASP A 54 23.70 4.17 -7.74
N PRO A 55 23.79 2.87 -8.08
CA PRO A 55 22.76 2.15 -8.78
C PRO A 55 21.40 2.22 -8.08
N LYS A 56 20.35 2.29 -8.88
CA LYS A 56 18.96 2.30 -8.43
C LYS A 56 18.20 1.14 -9.06
N THR A 57 17.19 0.63 -8.38
CA THR A 57 16.29 -0.43 -8.83
C THR A 57 14.86 0.06 -8.87
N THR A 58 14.07 -0.47 -9.80
CA THR A 58 12.61 -0.52 -9.67
C THR A 58 12.23 -1.65 -8.71
N ILE A 59 11.04 -1.58 -8.14
CA ILE A 59 10.50 -2.64 -7.27
C ILE A 59 9.39 -3.33 -8.04
N THR A 60 9.58 -4.62 -8.35
CA THR A 60 8.52 -5.48 -8.88
C THR A 60 7.84 -6.19 -7.72
N ALA A 61 6.59 -5.85 -7.45
CA ALA A 61 5.85 -6.47 -6.37
C ALA A 61 4.78 -7.41 -6.89
N ASN A 62 4.84 -8.66 -6.42
CA ASN A 62 3.84 -9.68 -6.68
C ASN A 62 2.88 -9.71 -5.50
N VAL A 63 1.64 -9.28 -5.75
CA VAL A 63 0.57 -9.31 -4.76
C VAL A 63 -0.28 -10.57 -4.94
N PRO A 64 -1.06 -10.98 -3.92
CA PRO A 64 -1.96 -12.11 -4.06
C PRO A 64 -2.92 -11.94 -5.25
N ALA A 65 -3.29 -13.06 -5.87
CA ALA A 65 -4.20 -13.07 -7.02
C ALA A 65 -5.52 -12.37 -6.68
N GLY A 66 -6.01 -11.51 -7.58
CA GLY A 66 -7.24 -10.74 -7.39
C GLY A 66 -7.07 -9.36 -6.73
N TYR A 67 -5.88 -9.01 -6.21
CA TYR A 67 -5.67 -7.75 -5.48
C TYR A 67 -4.94 -6.66 -6.28
N GLY A 68 -4.40 -6.97 -7.46
CA GLY A 68 -3.53 -6.07 -8.22
C GLY A 68 -4.14 -4.70 -8.57
N SER A 69 -5.46 -4.62 -8.81
CA SER A 69 -6.14 -3.38 -9.19
C SER A 69 -6.76 -2.60 -8.01
N ALA A 70 -6.79 -3.19 -6.81
CA ALA A 70 -7.48 -2.64 -5.64
C ALA A 70 -6.54 -2.49 -4.42
N SER A 71 -5.24 -2.57 -4.64
CA SER A 71 -4.24 -2.46 -3.59
C SER A 71 -3.24 -1.34 -3.88
N GLN A 72 -2.57 -0.90 -2.82
CA GLN A 72 -1.45 0.01 -2.92
C GLN A 72 -0.25 -0.60 -2.20
N ILE A 73 0.93 -0.32 -2.74
CA ILE A 73 2.20 -0.65 -2.09
C ILE A 73 2.90 0.64 -1.73
N PHE A 74 3.20 0.77 -0.44
CA PHE A 74 3.96 1.87 0.11
C PHE A 74 5.38 1.41 0.46
N ILE A 75 6.29 2.38 0.47
CA ILE A 75 7.66 2.23 0.93
C ILE A 75 7.90 3.20 2.08
N LEU A 76 8.43 2.68 3.18
CA LEU A 76 8.92 3.46 4.31
C LEU A 76 10.41 3.21 4.45
N THR A 77 11.24 4.24 4.20
CA THR A 77 12.69 4.10 4.36
C THR A 77 13.07 4.14 5.83
N LYS A 78 14.06 3.31 6.24
CA LYS A 78 14.55 3.30 7.63
C LYS A 78 15.54 4.43 7.93
N ASN A 79 16.12 5.03 6.89
CA ASN A 79 17.19 6.02 7.05
C ASN A 79 16.67 7.46 7.11
N ILE A 80 15.40 7.69 6.76
CA ILE A 80 14.76 9.00 6.80
C ILE A 80 13.49 8.84 7.63
N PRO A 81 13.45 9.36 8.86
CA PRO A 81 12.25 9.30 9.69
C PRO A 81 11.05 9.91 8.97
N ASN A 82 9.87 9.34 9.20
CA ASN A 82 8.59 9.84 8.70
C ASN A 82 8.44 9.81 7.16
N ALA A 83 9.33 9.12 6.43
CA ALA A 83 9.38 9.15 4.98
C ALA A 83 8.58 8.01 4.35
N LEU A 84 7.25 8.20 4.26
CA LEU A 84 6.33 7.27 3.62
C LEU A 84 6.01 7.71 2.19
N GLY A 85 6.20 6.79 1.25
CA GLY A 85 5.99 7.04 -0.17
C GLY A 85 5.37 5.86 -0.89
N THR A 86 5.14 6.02 -2.20
CA THR A 86 4.75 4.91 -3.08
C THR A 86 5.98 4.26 -3.71
N THR A 87 5.85 3.01 -4.16
CA THR A 87 6.94 2.29 -4.84
C THR A 87 7.12 2.65 -6.31
N TYR A 88 6.44 3.69 -6.82
CA TYR A 88 6.61 4.14 -8.20
C TYR A 88 7.94 4.89 -8.36
N GLY A 89 8.77 4.42 -9.30
CA GLY A 89 10.05 5.03 -9.62
C GLY A 89 11.25 4.14 -9.34
N LYS A 90 12.39 4.76 -9.06
CA LYS A 90 13.67 4.08 -8.82
C LYS A 90 14.25 4.45 -7.47
N PHE A 91 14.68 3.45 -6.71
CA PHE A 91 15.20 3.58 -5.35
C PHE A 91 16.63 3.02 -5.27
N PRO A 92 17.50 3.52 -4.38
CA PRO A 92 18.87 3.02 -4.26
C PRO A 92 18.93 1.53 -3.95
N VAL A 93 19.83 0.82 -4.64
CA VAL A 93 20.20 -0.55 -4.26
C VAL A 93 20.92 -0.49 -2.90
N GLY A 94 20.62 -1.41 -2.00
CA GLY A 94 21.13 -1.44 -0.62
C GLY A 94 20.30 -0.62 0.36
N MET A 95 19.28 0.12 -0.08
CA MET A 95 18.41 0.86 0.82
C MET A 95 17.61 -0.09 1.71
N GLN A 96 17.64 0.16 3.03
CA GLN A 96 16.80 -0.54 3.99
C GLN A 96 15.44 0.16 4.11
N CYS A 97 14.36 -0.61 3.98
CA CYS A 97 13.00 -0.09 4.00
C CYS A 97 11.99 -1.14 4.46
N TYR A 98 10.79 -0.70 4.80
CA TYR A 98 9.60 -1.54 4.82
C TYR A 98 8.84 -1.37 3.51
N LEU A 99 8.49 -2.49 2.88
CA LEU A 99 7.50 -2.53 1.80
C LEU A 99 6.16 -2.99 2.36
N ILE A 100 5.14 -2.17 2.15
CA ILE A 100 3.86 -2.27 2.83
C ILE A 100 2.78 -2.44 1.76
N PHE A 101 2.25 -3.65 1.63
CA PHE A 101 1.06 -3.92 0.84
C PHE A 101 -0.17 -3.61 1.70
N VAL A 102 -1.15 -2.89 1.14
CA VAL A 102 -2.42 -2.61 1.80
C VAL A 102 -3.58 -2.61 0.80
N THR A 103 -4.72 -3.12 1.23
CA THR A 103 -5.95 -3.21 0.44
C THR A 103 -7.19 -3.22 1.34
N GLU A 104 -8.35 -3.05 0.73
CA GLU A 104 -9.66 -3.19 1.36
C GLU A 104 -9.98 -4.67 1.63
N ASN A 105 -10.68 -4.95 2.72
CA ASN A 105 -11.18 -6.29 3.03
C ASN A 105 -12.48 -6.20 3.87
N ASN A 106 -13.65 -6.30 3.24
CA ASN A 106 -14.95 -6.35 3.91
C ASN A 106 -15.19 -5.20 4.93
N GLY A 107 -14.88 -3.96 4.56
CA GLY A 107 -14.97 -2.78 5.42
C GLY A 107 -13.83 -2.63 6.44
N ASN A 108 -12.83 -3.50 6.37
CA ASN A 108 -11.58 -3.42 7.11
C ASN A 108 -10.41 -3.19 6.13
N PHE A 109 -9.22 -2.98 6.68
CA PHE A 109 -7.97 -2.97 5.94
C PHE A 109 -7.30 -4.32 6.10
N MET A 110 -6.73 -4.82 5.02
CA MET A 110 -5.78 -5.93 5.04
C MET A 110 -4.42 -5.42 4.61
N TRP A 111 -3.37 -5.76 5.37
CA TRP A 111 -2.02 -5.32 5.06
C TRP A 111 -0.96 -6.37 5.37
N ILE A 112 0.16 -6.26 4.68
CA ILE A 112 1.36 -7.06 4.88
C ILE A 112 2.56 -6.10 4.88
N ILE A 113 3.41 -6.21 5.90
CA ILE A 113 4.63 -5.39 6.05
C ILE A 113 5.83 -6.32 5.94
N LYS A 114 6.76 -6.02 5.04
CA LYS A 114 8.02 -6.76 4.91
C LYS A 114 9.19 -5.79 5.02
N GLU A 115 10.07 -6.02 6.00
CA GLU A 115 11.37 -5.36 6.07
C GLU A 115 12.27 -5.92 4.97
N GLN A 116 12.93 -5.05 4.21
CA GLN A 116 13.73 -5.40 3.04
C GLN A 116 14.99 -4.56 2.95
N THR A 117 15.99 -5.14 2.30
CA THR A 117 17.13 -4.41 1.71
C THR A 117 17.00 -4.51 0.20
N LEU A 118 16.89 -3.39 -0.50
CA LEU A 118 16.68 -3.40 -1.94
C LEU A 118 17.89 -3.97 -2.69
N THR A 119 17.62 -4.80 -3.68
CA THR A 119 18.63 -5.44 -4.55
C THR A 119 18.51 -4.95 -5.99
N ALA A 120 19.49 -5.23 -6.84
CA ALA A 120 19.30 -4.99 -8.28
C ALA A 120 18.16 -5.88 -8.80
N ASN A 121 17.26 -5.32 -9.62
CA ASN A 121 16.04 -5.98 -10.09
C ASN A 121 15.15 -6.51 -8.96
N HIS A 122 15.00 -5.70 -7.90
CA HIS A 122 14.31 -6.13 -6.68
C HIS A 122 12.89 -6.64 -6.97
N THR A 123 12.62 -7.86 -6.51
CA THR A 123 11.32 -8.51 -6.60
C THR A 123 10.87 -8.94 -5.22
N ILE A 124 9.62 -8.69 -4.88
CA ILE A 124 9.02 -9.10 -3.61
C ILE A 124 7.69 -9.82 -3.84
N TYR A 125 7.37 -10.76 -2.95
CA TYR A 125 6.11 -11.51 -2.95
C TYR A 125 5.36 -11.26 -1.64
N PHE A 126 4.10 -10.84 -1.75
CA PHE A 126 3.18 -10.70 -0.64
C PHE A 126 2.22 -11.89 -0.63
N GLU A 127 2.11 -12.57 0.50
CA GLU A 127 1.29 -13.77 0.65
C GLU A 127 0.23 -13.56 1.73
N LEU A 128 -1.01 -14.01 1.48
CA LEU A 128 -2.14 -13.79 2.41
C LEU A 128 -1.92 -14.40 3.80
N LYS A 129 -1.06 -15.42 3.93
CA LYS A 129 -0.71 -16.01 5.22
C LYS A 129 0.01 -15.02 6.16
N ASP A 130 0.66 -14.00 5.58
CA ASP A 130 1.37 -12.95 6.31
C ASP A 130 0.45 -11.75 6.62
N ALA A 131 -0.82 -11.80 6.18
CA ALA A 131 -1.72 -10.67 6.24
C ALA A 131 -2.28 -10.44 7.64
N LYS A 132 -2.33 -9.17 8.02
CA LYS A 132 -3.11 -8.67 9.15
C LYS A 132 -4.39 -8.06 8.62
N VAL A 133 -5.47 -8.18 9.37
CA VAL A 133 -6.76 -7.56 9.06
C VAL A 133 -7.24 -6.79 10.28
N GLY A 134 -7.71 -5.56 10.07
CA GLY A 134 -8.17 -4.71 11.16
C GLY A 134 -8.80 -3.41 10.66
N LYS A 135 -9.23 -2.56 11.59
CA LYS A 135 -9.76 -1.24 11.27
C LYS A 135 -8.64 -0.32 10.77
N ASN A 136 -9.03 0.81 10.19
CA ASN A 136 -8.10 1.86 9.78
C ASN A 136 -7.14 2.25 10.93
N ALA A 137 -7.68 2.37 12.16
CA ALA A 137 -6.88 2.71 13.34
C ALA A 137 -5.79 1.66 13.63
N ASP A 138 -6.08 0.37 13.45
CA ASP A 138 -5.11 -0.71 13.65
C ASP A 138 -3.99 -0.64 12.61
N PHE A 139 -4.35 -0.44 11.35
CA PHE A 139 -3.39 -0.26 10.27
C PHE A 139 -2.49 0.96 10.54
N VAL A 140 -3.08 2.13 10.80
CA VAL A 140 -2.35 3.37 11.10
C VAL A 140 -1.41 3.17 12.28
N SER A 141 -1.87 2.53 13.35
CA SER A 141 -1.04 2.25 14.53
C SER A 141 0.11 1.29 14.23
N ASN A 142 -0.08 0.30 13.35
CA ASN A 142 1.02 -0.58 12.95
C ASN A 142 2.07 0.18 12.14
N ILE A 143 1.66 1.10 11.26
CA ILE A 143 2.61 1.87 10.45
C ILE A 143 3.38 2.90 11.28
N THR A 144 2.72 3.60 12.21
CA THR A 144 3.40 4.58 13.08
C THR A 144 4.43 3.94 14.02
N GLN A 145 4.31 2.64 14.34
CA GLN A 145 5.31 1.90 15.12
C GLN A 145 6.57 1.51 14.33
N LEU A 146 6.56 1.57 13.00
CA LEU A 146 7.73 1.23 12.15
C LEU A 146 8.73 2.37 12.03
N ASN A 147 8.38 3.53 12.58
CA ASN A 147 9.02 4.81 12.37
C ASN A 147 10.10 5.11 13.42
#